data_AF-A0A5R2MWE5-F1
#
_entry.id   AF-A0A5R2MWE5-F1
#
_cell.length_a   1.000
_cell.length_b   1.000
_cell.length_c   1.000
_cell.angle_alpha   90.00
_cell.angle_beta   90.00
_cell.angle_gamma   90.00
#
_symmetry.space_group_name_H-M   'P 1'
#
loop_
_entity.id
_entity.type
_entity.pdbx_description
1 polymer ?
#
loop_
_entity_poly.entity_id
_entity_poly.type
_entity_poly.pdbx_seq_one_letter_code
_entity_poly.pdbx_strand_id
1 'polypeptide(L)'
;EPVLVKRWQDMDLYRKLRESAAGRTKYVLHDGPPYANGNIHIGHALNKILKDVITRSFQMRGYDSNYVPGWDCHGLPIEWKIEEQYRAKGKNKDEVPVNEFRKECREFAAH
;
A
#
# COMPACT_ATOMS: atom_id res chain seq x y z
N GLU A 1 -21.25 2.85 -5.84
CA GLU A 1 -19.84 3.26 -5.66
C GLU A 1 -18.93 3.00 -6.87
N PRO A 2 -18.94 1.83 -7.55
CA PRO A 2 -17.97 1.53 -8.63
C PRO A 2 -17.93 2.55 -9.77
N VAL A 3 -19.09 3.09 -10.18
CA VAL A 3 -19.19 4.13 -11.22
C VAL A 3 -18.49 5.44 -10.80
N LEU A 4 -18.54 5.80 -9.52
CA LEU A 4 -17.87 7.00 -9.00
C LEU A 4 -16.36 6.83 -9.01
N VAL A 5 -15.87 5.65 -8.58
CA VAL A 5 -14.44 5.33 -8.61
C VAL A 5 -13.92 5.38 -10.04
N LYS A 6 -14.63 4.75 -10.98
CA LYS A 6 -14.28 4.79 -12.41
C LYS A 6 -14.24 6.23 -12.92
N ARG A 7 -15.25 7.04 -12.61
CA ARG A 7 -15.27 8.46 -12.99
C ARG A 7 -14.06 9.22 -12.45
N TRP A 8 -13.66 8.99 -11.20
CA TRP A 8 -12.49 9.64 -10.60
C TRP A 8 -11.17 9.21 -11.26
N GLN A 9 -11.06 7.94 -11.65
CA GLN A 9 -9.91 7.42 -12.39
C GLN A 9 -9.85 8.00 -13.81
N ASP A 10 -10.97 7.97 -14.55
CA ASP A 10 -11.07 8.46 -15.92
C ASP A 10 -10.70 9.95 -16.04
N MET A 11 -10.97 10.75 -15.00
CA MET A 11 -10.61 12.18 -14.97
C MET A 11 -9.25 12.48 -14.34
N ASP A 12 -8.52 11.47 -13.87
CA ASP A 12 -7.28 11.63 -13.11
C ASP A 12 -7.44 12.64 -11.95
N LEU A 13 -8.48 12.42 -11.12
CA LEU A 13 -8.91 13.37 -10.09
C LEU A 13 -7.76 13.72 -9.13
N TYR A 14 -6.95 12.73 -8.76
CA TYR A 14 -5.85 12.95 -7.83
C TYR A 14 -4.82 13.95 -8.38
N ARG A 15 -4.44 13.80 -9.66
CA ARG A 15 -3.55 14.76 -10.33
C ARG A 15 -4.14 16.15 -10.37
N LYS A 16 -5.42 16.30 -10.75
CA LYS A 16 -6.12 17.59 -10.74
C LYS A 16 -6.12 18.24 -9.36
N LEU A 17 -6.29 17.44 -8.30
CA LEU A 17 -6.20 17.94 -6.92
C LEU A 17 -4.80 18.44 -6.58
N ARG A 18 -3.73 17.75 -7.02
CA ARG A 18 -2.35 18.22 -6.84
C ARG A 18 -2.08 19.52 -7.59
N GLU A 19 -2.49 19.59 -8.85
CA GLU A 19 -2.34 20.80 -9.69
C GLU A 19 -3.07 22.00 -9.07
N SER A 20 -4.32 21.82 -8.61
CA SER A 20 -5.09 22.89 -7.97
C SER A 20 -4.54 23.36 -6.61
N ALA A 21 -3.70 22.54 -5.98
CA ALA A 21 -3.07 22.82 -4.69
C ALA A 21 -1.62 23.30 -4.80
N ALA A 22 -1.06 23.39 -6.01
CA ALA A 22 0.29 23.87 -6.22
C ALA A 22 0.50 25.25 -5.57
N GLY A 23 1.57 25.39 -4.79
CA GLY A 23 1.92 26.62 -4.08
C GLY A 23 1.19 26.85 -2.74
N ARG A 24 0.24 26.01 -2.36
CA ARG A 24 -0.41 26.08 -1.04
C ARG A 24 0.52 25.57 0.07
N THR A 25 0.22 25.96 1.31
CA THR A 25 0.92 25.42 2.49
C THR A 25 0.77 23.90 2.54
N LYS A 26 1.87 23.17 2.68
CA LYS A 26 1.85 21.71 2.72
C LYS A 26 1.25 21.19 4.02
N TYR A 27 0.48 20.12 3.91
CA TYR A 27 0.10 19.26 5.02
C TYR A 27 0.48 17.83 4.66
N VAL A 28 1.32 17.19 5.48
CA VAL A 28 1.84 15.86 5.18
C VAL A 28 1.41 14.90 6.28
N LEU A 29 0.62 13.89 5.90
CA LEU A 29 0.30 12.75 6.73
C LEU A 29 1.11 11.56 6.21
N HIS A 30 2.10 11.12 6.98
CA HIS A 30 2.91 9.96 6.63
C HIS A 30 2.11 8.67 6.77
N ASP A 31 2.04 7.89 5.69
CA ASP A 31 1.41 6.58 5.72
C ASP A 31 2.34 5.56 6.37
N GLY A 32 1.91 4.96 7.48
CA GLY A 32 2.49 3.71 7.96
C GLY A 32 2.19 2.60 6.93
N PRO A 33 3.21 2.06 6.24
CA PRO A 33 3.00 1.12 5.15
C PRO A 33 2.41 -0.19 5.69
N PRO A 34 1.25 -0.66 5.20
CA PRO A 34 0.77 -2.00 5.51
C PRO A 34 1.75 -3.06 4.97
N TYR A 35 1.77 -4.21 5.64
CA TYR A 35 2.57 -5.34 5.22
C TYR A 35 1.99 -5.97 3.95
N ALA A 36 2.84 -6.25 2.96
CA ALA A 36 2.44 -6.85 1.69
C ALA A 36 2.27 -8.38 1.82
N ASN A 37 1.40 -8.83 2.72
CA ASN A 37 1.18 -10.26 2.99
C ASN A 37 -0.29 -10.64 3.22
N GLY A 38 -1.10 -10.55 2.16
CA GLY A 38 -2.44 -11.12 2.12
C GLY A 38 -3.57 -10.08 2.14
N ASN A 39 -4.76 -10.54 2.52
CA ASN A 39 -5.99 -9.77 2.34
C ASN A 39 -6.16 -8.64 3.37
N ILE A 40 -6.75 -7.54 2.91
CA ILE A 40 -7.17 -6.41 3.73
C ILE A 40 -8.29 -6.84 4.67
N HIS A 41 -8.13 -6.57 5.97
CA HIS A 41 -9.15 -6.75 7.00
C HIS A 41 -9.70 -5.42 7.55
N ILE A 42 -10.72 -5.46 8.41
CA ILE A 42 -11.42 -4.25 8.91
C ILE A 42 -10.50 -3.22 9.57
N GLY A 43 -9.45 -3.65 10.29
CA GLY A 43 -8.44 -2.73 10.84
C GLY A 43 -7.72 -1.88 9.79
N HIS A 44 -7.43 -2.44 8.61
CA HIS A 44 -6.86 -1.69 7.50
C HIS A 44 -7.84 -0.66 6.96
N ALA A 45 -9.12 -1.04 6.81
CA ALA A 45 -10.16 -0.14 6.35
C ALA A 45 -10.32 1.05 7.31
N LEU A 46 -10.42 0.80 8.61
CA LEU A 46 -10.47 1.84 9.64
C LEU A 46 -9.29 2.82 9.51
N ASN A 47 -8.07 2.29 9.41
CA ASN A 47 -6.87 3.12 9.30
C ASN A 47 -6.87 3.99 8.03
N LYS A 48 -7.18 3.41 6.87
CA LYS A 48 -7.16 4.12 5.59
C LYS A 48 -8.30 5.13 5.45
N ILE A 49 -9.49 4.82 5.96
CA ILE A 49 -10.62 5.76 5.98
C ILE A 49 -10.29 7.00 6.82
N LEU A 50 -9.73 6.82 8.03
CA LEU A 50 -9.36 7.96 8.88
C LEU A 50 -8.31 8.86 8.20
N LYS A 51 -7.29 8.25 7.57
CA LYS A 51 -6.26 8.99 6.82
C LYS A 51 -6.86 9.74 5.62
N ASP A 52 -7.78 9.12 4.88
CA ASP A 52 -8.47 9.75 3.74
C ASP A 52 -9.35 10.93 4.18
N VAL A 53 -10.10 10.79 5.28
CA VAL A 53 -10.92 11.89 5.84
C VAL A 53 -10.05 13.09 6.22
N ILE A 54 -8.94 12.86 6.93
CA ILE A 54 -8.03 13.94 7.36
C ILE A 54 -7.41 14.61 6.14
N THR A 55 -6.84 13.83 5.22
CA THR A 55 -6.13 14.38 4.05
C THR A 55 -7.06 15.17 3.14
N ARG A 56 -8.30 14.71 2.91
CA ARG A 56 -9.32 15.47 2.17
C ARG A 56 -9.76 16.73 2.89
N SER A 57 -9.93 16.67 4.22
CA SER A 57 -10.31 17.84 5.02
C SER A 57 -9.27 18.95 4.93
N PHE A 58 -7.98 18.63 5.01
CA PHE A 58 -6.91 19.61 4.83
C PHE A 58 -6.82 20.14 3.39
N GLN A 59 -7.03 19.29 2.38
CA GLN A 59 -7.11 19.73 0.99
C GLN A 59 -8.21 20.78 0.78
N MET A 60 -9.41 20.52 1.32
CA MET A 60 -10.56 21.42 1.23
C MET A 60 -10.38 22.73 2.02
N ARG A 61 -9.55 22.71 3.07
CA ARG A 61 -9.16 23.89 3.86
C ARG A 61 -8.08 24.76 3.20
N GLY A 62 -7.60 24.40 2.01
CA GLY A 62 -6.62 25.19 1.28
C GLY A 62 -5.17 24.78 1.53
N TYR A 63 -4.91 23.55 1.99
CA TYR A 63 -3.55 23.00 2.07
C TYR A 63 -3.22 22.15 0.84
N ASP A 64 -1.92 22.04 0.53
CA ASP A 64 -1.39 20.98 -0.34
C ASP A 64 -1.24 19.70 0.49
N SER A 65 -2.34 18.93 0.54
CA SER A 65 -2.44 17.71 1.35
C SER A 65 -2.13 16.47 0.50
N ASN A 66 -0.84 16.19 0.31
CA ASN A 66 -0.38 15.05 -0.48
C ASN A 66 -0.37 13.78 0.39
N TYR A 67 -1.10 12.74 -0.04
CA TYR A 67 -1.09 11.44 0.59
C TYR A 67 -0.46 10.41 -0.34
N VAL A 68 0.65 9.82 0.12
CA VAL A 68 1.41 8.79 -0.59
C VAL A 68 1.33 7.51 0.21
N PRO A 69 0.62 6.47 -0.27
CA PRO A 69 0.58 5.18 0.40
C PRO A 69 1.93 4.44 0.23
N GLY A 70 2.29 3.64 1.22
CA GLY A 70 3.48 2.77 1.17
C GLY A 70 3.13 1.29 1.31
N TRP A 71 4.13 0.44 1.15
CA TRP A 71 4.06 -1.01 1.40
C TRP A 71 5.34 -1.49 2.08
N ASP A 72 5.17 -2.39 3.05
CA ASP A 72 6.29 -3.08 3.69
C ASP A 72 6.47 -4.46 3.02
N CYS A 73 7.49 -4.55 2.18
CA CYS A 73 7.74 -5.67 1.26
C CYS A 73 8.87 -6.60 1.72
N HIS A 74 9.40 -6.43 2.93
CA HIS A 74 10.53 -7.20 3.43
C HIS A 74 10.32 -7.63 4.87
N GLY A 75 10.97 -8.73 5.26
CA GLY A 75 11.02 -9.23 6.63
C GLY A 75 10.35 -10.58 6.81
N LEU A 76 10.40 -11.07 8.05
CA LEU A 76 10.03 -12.44 8.40
C LEU A 76 8.60 -12.84 7.99
N PRO A 77 7.56 -11.99 8.09
CA PRO A 77 6.22 -12.39 7.66
C PRO A 77 6.10 -12.78 6.17
N ILE A 78 6.90 -12.22 5.27
CA ILE A 78 6.93 -12.64 3.86
C ILE A 78 7.74 -13.93 3.72
N GLU A 79 8.92 -13.98 4.34
CA GLU A 79 9.76 -15.18 4.35
C GLU A 79 9.01 -16.41 4.87
N TRP A 80 8.27 -16.24 5.97
CA TRP A 80 7.44 -17.27 6.58
C TRP A 80 6.34 -17.76 5.64
N LYS A 81 5.71 -16.87 4.87
CA LYS A 81 4.67 -17.25 3.90
C LYS A 81 5.24 -18.10 2.77
N ILE A 82 6.44 -17.79 2.28
CA ILE A 82 7.13 -18.63 1.30
C ILE A 82 7.57 -19.97 1.91
N GLU A 83 8.10 -19.96 3.13
CA GLU A 83 8.45 -21.18 3.86
C GLU A 83 7.24 -22.10 4.09
N GLU A 84 6.07 -21.56 4.44
CA GLU A 84 4.83 -22.33 4.56
C GLU A 84 4.48 -23.04 3.23
N GLN A 85 4.69 -22.37 2.09
CA GLN A 85 4.47 -22.97 0.76
C GLN A 85 5.48 -24.07 0.45
N TYR A 86 6.74 -23.93 0.83
CA TYR A 86 7.74 -24.99 0.69
C TYR A 86 7.43 -26.19 1.56
N ARG A 87 7.07 -25.98 2.83
CA ARG A 87 6.67 -27.06 3.75
C ARG A 87 5.45 -27.82 3.22
N ALA A 88 4.46 -27.10 2.68
CA ALA A 88 3.30 -27.72 2.03
C ALA A 88 3.67 -28.58 0.81
N LYS A 89 4.80 -28.27 0.15
CA LYS A 89 5.37 -29.03 -0.96
C LYS A 89 6.41 -30.07 -0.52
N GLY A 90 6.64 -30.23 0.79
CA GLY A 90 7.64 -31.15 1.34
C GLY A 90 9.10 -30.74 1.12
N LYS A 91 9.37 -29.46 0.83
CA LYS A 91 10.72 -28.91 0.58
C LYS A 91 11.21 -28.12 1.80
N ASN A 92 12.50 -28.23 2.14
CA ASN A 92 13.11 -27.38 3.17
C ASN A 92 13.68 -26.10 2.54
N LYS A 93 13.52 -24.95 3.20
CA LYS A 93 14.13 -23.68 2.79
C LYS A 93 15.65 -23.77 2.71
N ASP A 94 16.29 -24.55 3.58
CA ASP A 94 17.75 -24.69 3.59
C ASP A 94 18.29 -25.37 2.33
N GLU A 95 17.42 -26.05 1.57
CA GLU A 95 17.74 -26.69 0.28
C GLU A 95 17.55 -25.73 -0.89
N VAL A 96 17.05 -24.52 -0.66
CA VAL A 96 16.78 -23.50 -1.67
C VAL A 96 17.93 -22.49 -1.72
N PRO A 97 18.53 -22.22 -2.90
CA PRO A 97 19.49 -21.14 -3.05
C PRO A 97 18.92 -19.80 -2.58
N VAL A 98 19.69 -19.05 -1.78
CA VAL A 98 19.25 -17.76 -1.21
C VAL A 98 18.74 -16.77 -2.27
N ASN A 99 19.35 -16.75 -3.45
CA ASN A 99 18.93 -15.86 -4.54
C ASN A 99 17.54 -16.23 -5.10
N GLU A 100 17.23 -17.52 -5.16
CA GLU A 100 15.92 -18.03 -5.59
C GLU A 100 14.86 -17.70 -4.53
N PHE A 101 15.16 -17.97 -3.26
CA PHE A 101 14.26 -17.62 -2.16
C PHE A 101 13.93 -16.13 -2.10
N ARG A 102 14.94 -15.25 -2.23
CA ARG A 102 14.74 -13.80 -2.25
C ARG A 102 13.93 -13.33 -3.46
N LYS A 103 14.07 -14.00 -4.59
CA LYS A 103 13.27 -13.73 -5.79
C LYS A 103 11.81 -14.08 -5.54
N GLU A 104 11.53 -15.26 -4.99
CA GLU A 104 10.16 -15.68 -4.63
C GLU A 104 9.52 -14.75 -3.60
N CYS A 105 10.26 -14.34 -2.55
CA CYS A 105 9.77 -13.35 -1.59
C CYS A 105 9.41 -12.01 -2.24
N ARG A 106 10.21 -11.55 -3.21
CA ARG A 106 9.92 -10.32 -3.96
C ARG A 106 8.69 -10.48 -4.86
N GLU A 107 8.55 -11.61 -5.53
CA GLU A 107 7.39 -11.91 -6.36
C GLU A 107 6.11 -11.95 -5.53
N PHE A 108 6.17 -12.57 -4.34
CA PHE A 108 5.04 -12.59 -3.41
C PHE A 108 4.64 -11.19 -2.93
N ALA A 109 5.61 -10.32 -2.63
CA ALA A 109 5.33 -8.96 -2.17
C ALA A 109 4.88 -7.98 -3.26
N ALA A 110 4.95 -8.38 -4.54
CA ALA A 110 4.50 -7.57 -5.67
C ALA A 110 2.99 -7.74 -5.98
N HIS A 111 2.32 -8.67 -5.29
CA HIS A 111 0.91 -9.00 -5.42
C HIS A 111 0.10 -8.48 -4.22
#